data_AF-A0A382PMV7-F1
#
_entry.id   AF-A0A382PMV7-F1
#
_cell.length_a   1.000
_cell.length_b   1.000
_cell.length_c   1.000
_cell.angle_alpha   90.00
_cell.angle_beta   90.00
_cell.angle_gamma   90.00
#
_symmetry.space_group_name_H-M   'P 1'
#
loop_
_entity.id
_entity.type
_entity.pdbx_description
1 polymer ?
#
loop_
_entity_poly.entity_id
_entity_poly.type
_entity_poly.pdbx_seq_one_letter_code
_entity_poly.pdbx_strand_id
1 'polypeptide(L)' 'MQRYSVFSLLRNSLSYHEKWQQVWRSPQPKRHYDVVIIGGGGHGLGAAHYLAK' A
#
# COMPACT_ATOMS: atom_id res chain seq x y z
N MET A 1 -4.02 -11.25 2.85
CA MET A 1 -2.90 -10.46 2.30
C MET A 1 -2.09 -11.40 1.42
N GLN A 2 -1.92 -11.09 0.14
CA GLN A 2 -1.03 -11.90 -0.71
C GLN A 2 0.39 -11.84 -0.13
N ARG A 3 0.99 -13.01 0.12
CA ARG A 3 2.37 -13.09 0.60
C ARG A 3 3.30 -12.88 -0.58
N TYR A 4 4.05 -11.79 -0.57
CA TYR A 4 5.09 -11.55 -1.57
C TYR A 4 6.22 -12.57 -1.39
N SER A 5 6.55 -13.29 -2.46
CA SER A 5 7.66 -14.23 -2.55
C SER A 5 8.21 -14.24 -3.98
N VAL A 6 9.41 -14.80 -4.16
CA VAL A 6 10.01 -14.97 -5.49
C VAL A 6 9.06 -15.73 -6.43
N PHE A 7 8.41 -16.78 -5.93
CA PHE A 7 7.42 -17.55 -6.70
C PHE A 7 6.18 -16.71 -7.07
N SER A 8 5.67 -15.87 -6.15
CA SER A 8 4.51 -15.02 -6.45
C SER A 8 4.87 -13.93 -7.47
N LEU A 9 6.08 -13.37 -7.40
CA LEU A 9 6.55 -12.37 -8.36
C LEU A 9 6.64 -12.98 -9.77
N LEU A 10 7.32 -14.12 -9.92
CA LEU A 10 7.42 -14.81 -11.21
C LEU A 10 6.04 -15.17 -11.78
N ARG A 11 5.16 -15.74 -10.95
CA ARG A 11 3.79 -16.11 -11.38
C ARG A 11 2.97 -14.90 -11.84
N ASN A 12 3.06 -13.77 -11.13
CA ASN A 12 2.33 -12.56 -11.50
C ASN A 12 2.95 -11.83 -12.70
N SER A 13 4.28 -11.91 -12.89
CA SER A 13 4.95 -11.38 -14.08
C SER A 13 4.55 -12.15 -15.34
N LEU A 14 4.43 -13.48 -15.25
CA LEU A 14 3.92 -14.31 -16.35
C LEU A 14 2.44 -14.09 -16.65
N SER A 15 1.68 -13.52 -15.71
CA SER A 15 0.27 -13.15 -15.91
C SER A 15 0.09 -11.68 -16.24
N TYR A 16 1.10 -11.01 -16.82
CA TYR A 16 1.05 -9.58 -17.18
C TYR A 16 0.60 -8.66 -16.04
N HIS A 17 0.92 -9.02 -14.79
CA HIS A 17 0.52 -8.30 -13.57
C HIS A 17 -1.00 -8.20 -13.33
N GLU A 18 -1.82 -9.06 -13.94
CA GLU A 18 -3.29 -8.98 -13.78
C GLU A 18 -3.83 -9.57 -12.46
N LYS A 19 -3.02 -10.37 -11.75
CA LYS A 19 -3.48 -11.18 -10.60
C LYS A 19 -3.08 -10.61 -9.23
N TRP A 20 -2.65 -9.35 -9.20
CA TRP A 20 -2.36 -8.64 -7.95
C TRP A 20 -3.65 -8.34 -7.19
N GLN A 21 -3.67 -8.69 -5.90
CA GLN A 21 -4.70 -8.19 -5.00
C GLN A 21 -4.48 -6.70 -4.75
N GLN A 22 -5.57 -5.92 -4.72
CA GLN A 22 -5.52 -4.51 -4.36
C GLN A 22 -4.86 -4.31 -2.99
N VAL A 23 -3.78 -3.53 -2.97
CA VAL A 23 -2.96 -3.29 -1.76
C VAL A 23 -3.53 -2.16 -0.90
N TRP A 24 -4.04 -1.11 -1.53
CA TRP A 24 -4.51 0.11 -0.87
C TRP A 24 -6.02 0.25 -1.02
N ARG A 25 -6.71 0.53 0.09
CA ARG A 25 -8.11 0.96 0.05
C ARG A 25 -8.19 2.39 -0.49
N SER A 26 -9.28 2.73 -1.18
CA SER A 26 -9.58 4.09 -1.63
C SER A 26 -10.84 4.64 -0.94
N PRO A 27 -10.80 4.88 0.38
CA PRO A 27 -11.94 5.45 1.11
C PRO A 27 -12.05 6.96 0.86
N GLN A 28 -13.25 7.51 1.01
CA GLN A 28 -13.40 8.96 1.09
C GLN A 28 -12.69 9.50 2.35
N PRO A 29 -12.10 10.71 2.30
CA PRO A 29 -11.50 11.33 3.47
C PRO A 29 -12.50 11.50 4.61
N LYS A 30 -12.05 11.21 5.84
CA LYS A 30 -12.82 11.49 7.06
C LYS A 30 -12.87 13.00 7.30
N ARG A 31 -13.86 13.44 8.07
CA ARG A 31 -13.96 14.86 8.48
C ARG A 31 -12.83 15.30 9.42
N HIS A 32 -12.23 14.36 10.17
CA HIS A 32 -11.21 14.66 11.18
C HIS A 32 -10.11 13.60 11.17
N TYR A 33 -8.88 14.06 11.45
CA TYR A 33 -7.66 13.28 11.58
C TYR A 33 -6.79 13.89 12.67
N ASP A 34 -6.14 13.07 13.49
CA ASP A 34 -5.15 13.56 14.46
C ASP A 34 -3.90 14.09 13.76
N VAL A 35 -3.52 13.48 12.63
CA VAL A 35 -2.39 13.86 11.78
C VAL A 35 -2.77 13.72 10.31
N VAL A 36 -2.44 14.74 9.51
CA VAL A 36 -2.54 14.69 8.04
C VAL A 36 -1.14 14.76 7.44
N ILE A 37 -0.79 13.78 6.62
CA ILE A 37 0.51 13.72 5.94
C ILE A 37 0.34 14.17 4.50
N ILE A 38 1.02 15.25 4.12
CA ILE A 38 0.99 15.79 2.76
C ILE A 38 2.18 15.22 1.97
N GLY A 39 1.88 14.37 0.99
CA GLY A 39 2.87 13.69 0.14
C GLY A 39 2.95 12.19 0.41
N GLY A 40 2.47 11.37 -0.53
CA GLY A 40 2.42 9.90 -0.44
C GLY A 40 3.68 9.16 -0.91
N GLY A 41 4.85 9.82 -0.86
CA GLY A 41 6.14 9.21 -1.20
C GLY A 41 6.71 8.35 -0.06
N GLY A 42 7.91 7.80 -0.26
CA GLY A 42 8.54 6.92 0.74
C GLY A 42 8.66 7.53 2.14
N HIS A 43 9.02 8.81 2.23
CA HIS A 43 9.09 9.52 3.52
C HIS A 43 7.71 9.69 4.18
N GLY A 44 6.68 10.06 3.42
CA GLY A 44 5.34 10.25 3.96
C GLY A 44 4.70 8.93 4.43
N LEU A 45 4.83 7.87 3.63
CA LEU A 45 4.39 6.53 4.02
C LEU A 45 5.19 5.98 5.20
N GLY A 46 6.50 6.24 5.25
CA GLY A 46 7.35 5.89 6.39
C GLY A 46 6.91 6.59 7.67
N ALA A 47 6.67 7.90 7.62
CA ALA A 47 6.14 8.66 8.75
C ALA A 47 4.77 8.10 9.21
N ALA A 48 3.86 7.81 8.28
CA ALA A 48 2.58 7.20 8.60
C ALA A 48 2.73 5.86 9.32
N HIS A 49 3.67 5.02 8.86
CA HIS A 49 3.95 3.71 9.47
C HIS A 49 4.46 3.84 10.90
N TYR A 50 5.41 4.74 11.17
CA TYR A 50 5.97 4.92 12.51
C TYR A 50 5.02 5.63 13.47
N LEU A 51 4.14 6.52 12.99
CA LEU A 51 3.09 7.12 13.80
C LEU A 51 1.98 6.13 14.17
N ALA A 52 1.73 5.14 13.31
CA ALA A 52 0.69 4.13 13.52
C ALA A 52 1.18 2.90 14.31
N LYS A 53 2.49 2.79 14.57
CA LYS A 53 3.11 1.69 15.30
C LYS A 53 2.89 1.84 16.80
#